data_AF-A0A9D5G3U2-F1
#
_entry.id   AF-A0A9D5G3U2-F1
#
_cell.length_a   1.000
_cell.length_b   1.000
_cell.length_c   1.000
_cell.angle_alpha   90.00
_cell.angle_beta   90.00
_cell.angle_gamma   90.00
#
_symmetry.space_group_name_H-M   'P 1'
#
loop_
_entity.id
_entity.type
_entity.pdbx_description
1 polymer ?
#
loop_
_entity_poly.entity_id
_entity_poly.type
_entity_poly.pdbx_seq_one_letter_code
_entity_poly.pdbx_strand_id
1 'polypeptide(L)'
;MFAGGGVPARAATALPALDHLAATWRNLHDYSVTIVAHEVMGDRSSDHELQYAFRKPHQARLDVIKGTKSGSTILWDGGDRVTAYRRGLSLFKMHGSAHDVDLTSLRGNGILNPDEGDVVACLDAHRDRIVERAGPTVDGDATDELVFSNANISCPDDPASDKDVTLDVIDVSKRTGLVVLRKRYVGKDVVEHWELKDFKIDSGLTDADLH
;
A
#
# COMPACT_ATOMS: atom_id res chain seq x y z
N MET A 1 33.23 -33.82 25.61
CA MET A 1 33.16 -32.34 25.64
C MET A 1 32.83 -31.88 24.23
N PHE A 2 31.59 -31.47 23.97
CA PHE A 2 31.22 -30.82 22.71
C PHE A 2 31.18 -29.32 22.98
N ALA A 3 32.09 -28.58 22.37
CA ALA A 3 32.10 -27.12 22.41
C ALA A 3 30.91 -26.64 21.56
N GLY A 4 29.89 -26.09 22.21
CA GLY A 4 28.79 -25.41 21.55
C GLY A 4 29.29 -24.09 20.95
N GLY A 5 29.59 -24.09 19.66
CA GLY A 5 29.84 -22.87 18.90
C GLY A 5 28.53 -22.11 18.73
N GLY A 6 28.32 -21.09 19.57
CA GLY A 6 27.22 -20.14 19.38
C GLY A 6 27.48 -19.33 18.11
N VAL A 7 26.63 -19.52 17.10
CA VAL A 7 26.62 -18.65 15.92
C VAL A 7 26.24 -17.25 16.42
N PRO A 8 27.05 -16.20 16.15
CA PRO A 8 26.69 -14.86 16.57
C PRO A 8 25.38 -14.45 15.89
N ALA A 9 24.40 -14.04 16.69
CA ALA A 9 23.17 -13.46 16.17
C ALA A 9 23.55 -12.18 15.40
N ARG A 10 23.27 -12.17 14.09
CA ARG A 10 23.46 -10.98 13.26
C ARG A 10 22.48 -9.93 13.78
N ALA A 11 22.99 -8.81 14.28
CA ALA A 11 22.16 -7.69 14.69
C ALA A 11 21.30 -7.26 13.48
N ALA A 12 20.00 -7.09 13.70
CA ALA A 12 19.09 -6.62 12.67
C ALA A 12 19.56 -5.23 12.18
N THR A 13 19.47 -5.00 10.87
CA THR A 13 19.74 -3.69 10.27
C THR A 13 18.77 -2.67 10.89
N ALA A 14 19.32 -1.62 11.52
CA ALA A 14 18.52 -0.52 12.03
C ALA A 14 17.97 0.29 10.85
N LEU A 15 16.65 0.45 10.80
CA LEU A 15 15.93 1.21 9.77
C LEU A 15 14.93 2.12 10.48
N PRO A 16 15.37 3.27 11.03
CA PRO A 16 14.53 4.14 11.85
C PRO A 16 13.21 4.55 11.19
N ALA A 17 13.19 4.80 9.88
CA ALA A 17 11.96 5.15 9.17
C ALA A 17 10.99 3.98 9.06
N LEU A 18 11.50 2.76 8.80
CA LEU A 18 10.67 1.55 8.84
C LEU A 18 10.16 1.27 10.26
N ASP A 19 11.00 1.46 11.28
CA ASP A 19 10.61 1.29 12.68
C ASP A 19 9.54 2.30 13.09
N HIS A 20 9.63 3.54 12.60
CA HIS A 20 8.62 4.57 12.78
C HIS A 20 7.31 4.19 12.08
N LEU A 21 7.37 3.78 10.81
CA LEU A 21 6.21 3.30 10.06
C LEU A 21 5.50 2.14 10.77
N ALA A 22 6.25 1.13 11.20
CA ALA A 22 5.72 -0.01 11.92
C ALA A 22 5.11 0.39 13.28
N ALA A 23 5.72 1.35 13.98
CA ALA A 23 5.19 1.87 15.25
C ALA A 23 3.89 2.65 15.04
N THR A 24 3.85 3.53 14.04
CA THR A 24 2.64 4.27 13.66
C THR A 24 1.53 3.30 13.28
N TRP A 25 1.80 2.36 12.36
CA TRP A 25 0.83 1.34 11.97
C TRP A 25 0.28 0.61 13.19
N ARG A 26 1.12 0.10 14.10
CA ARG A 26 0.66 -0.64 15.28
C ARG A 26 -0.32 0.15 16.15
N ASN A 27 -0.09 1.45 16.32
CA ASN A 27 -0.88 2.30 17.21
C ASN A 27 -2.13 2.89 16.55
N LEU A 28 -2.16 2.95 15.22
CA LEU A 28 -3.29 3.45 14.45
C LEU A 28 -4.49 2.49 14.52
N HIS A 29 -5.70 3.04 14.63
CA HIS A 29 -6.98 2.32 14.62
C HIS A 29 -7.69 2.46 13.28
N ASP A 30 -7.69 3.68 12.73
CA ASP A 30 -8.30 4.00 11.45
C ASP A 30 -7.56 5.10 10.69
N TYR A 31 -7.70 5.11 9.38
CA TYR A 31 -7.30 6.24 8.55
C TYR A 31 -8.15 6.37 7.29
N SER A 32 -8.16 7.57 6.73
CA SER A 32 -8.61 7.81 5.35
C SER A 32 -7.58 8.63 4.60
N VAL A 33 -7.43 8.37 3.31
CA VAL A 33 -6.41 8.99 2.45
C VAL A 33 -6.91 9.12 1.02
N THR A 34 -6.50 10.19 0.34
CA THR A 34 -6.66 10.33 -1.11
C THR A 34 -5.40 9.80 -1.79
N ILE A 35 -5.57 8.88 -2.75
CA ILE A 35 -4.47 8.30 -3.52
C ILE A 35 -4.57 8.79 -4.97
N VAL A 36 -3.52 9.45 -5.44
CA VAL A 36 -3.36 9.76 -6.87
C VAL A 36 -2.39 8.75 -7.43
N ALA A 37 -2.86 7.89 -8.33
CA ALA A 37 -2.09 6.77 -8.86
C ALA A 37 -1.91 6.90 -10.36
N HIS A 38 -0.68 6.67 -10.82
CA HIS A 38 -0.33 6.45 -12.21
C HIS A 38 0.26 5.05 -12.38
N GLU A 39 -0.26 4.29 -13.33
CA GLU A 39 0.18 2.92 -13.61
C GLU A 39 0.52 2.74 -15.08
N VAL A 40 1.55 1.93 -15.37
CA VAL A 40 1.99 1.56 -16.71
C VAL A 40 2.14 0.05 -16.82
N MET A 41 1.61 -0.53 -17.89
CA MET A 41 1.78 -1.94 -18.23
C MET A 41 1.91 -2.11 -19.75
N GLY A 42 3.15 -2.27 -20.22
CA GLY A 42 3.47 -2.32 -21.63
C GLY A 42 3.24 -0.95 -22.29
N ASP A 43 2.38 -0.91 -23.30
CA ASP A 43 1.97 0.29 -24.03
C ASP A 43 0.73 0.98 -23.43
N ARG A 44 0.17 0.44 -22.34
CA ARG A 44 -1.00 0.98 -21.66
C ARG A 44 -0.59 1.76 -20.42
N SER A 45 -1.29 2.85 -20.16
CA SER A 45 -1.23 3.58 -18.90
C SER A 45 -2.62 3.86 -18.34
N SER A 46 -2.69 4.11 -17.04
CA SER A 46 -3.93 4.54 -16.38
C SER A 46 -3.64 5.51 -15.25
N ASP A 47 -4.48 6.54 -15.15
CA ASP A 47 -4.48 7.51 -14.06
C ASP A 47 -5.76 7.35 -13.23
N HIS A 48 -5.59 7.32 -11.92
CA HIS A 48 -6.66 7.14 -10.96
C HIS A 48 -6.56 8.15 -9.83
N GLU A 49 -7.73 8.60 -9.35
CA GLU A 49 -7.85 9.25 -8.06
C GLU A 49 -8.79 8.40 -7.21
N LEU A 50 -8.31 7.96 -6.06
CA LEU A 50 -8.99 7.04 -5.17
C LEU A 50 -9.19 7.71 -3.81
N GLN A 51 -10.34 7.48 -3.18
CA GLN A 51 -10.50 7.74 -1.76
C GLN A 51 -10.49 6.39 -1.05
N TYR A 52 -9.53 6.22 -0.15
CA TYR A 52 -9.39 5.02 0.66
C TYR A 52 -9.71 5.34 2.11
N ALA A 53 -10.37 4.40 2.78
CA ALA A 53 -10.63 4.43 4.21
C ALA A 53 -10.41 3.02 4.75
N PHE A 54 -9.67 2.91 5.85
CA PHE A 54 -9.36 1.65 6.50
C PHE A 54 -9.56 1.75 8.00
N ARG A 55 -10.04 0.67 8.60
CA ARG A 55 -10.19 0.50 10.04
C ARG A 55 -9.80 -0.92 10.42
N LYS A 56 -8.98 -1.03 11.47
CA LYS A 56 -8.59 -2.33 12.01
C LYS A 56 -9.79 -3.11 12.57
N PRO A 57 -9.76 -4.46 12.51
CA PRO A 57 -8.65 -5.26 12.02
C PRO A 57 -8.59 -5.39 10.49
N HIS A 58 -9.72 -5.46 9.79
CA HIS A 58 -9.77 -5.75 8.35
C HIS A 58 -11.01 -5.15 7.70
N GLN A 59 -11.23 -3.85 7.85
CA GLN A 59 -12.31 -3.17 7.14
C GLN A 59 -11.76 -2.06 6.27
N ALA A 60 -12.13 -2.06 5.00
CA ALA A 60 -11.74 -1.02 4.09
C ALA A 60 -12.86 -0.64 3.13
N ARG A 61 -12.78 0.59 2.66
CA ARG A 61 -13.58 1.15 1.59
C ARG A 61 -12.65 1.83 0.60
N LEU A 62 -12.82 1.50 -0.67
CA LEU A 62 -12.14 2.14 -1.78
C LEU A 62 -13.17 2.72 -2.73
N ASP A 63 -13.21 4.04 -2.84
CA ASP A 63 -14.00 4.76 -3.84
C ASP A 63 -13.10 5.20 -5.00
N VAL A 64 -13.50 4.89 -6.23
CA VAL A 64 -12.84 5.38 -7.43
C VAL A 64 -13.43 6.74 -7.81
N ILE A 65 -12.69 7.82 -7.53
CA ILE A 65 -13.13 9.20 -7.79
C ILE A 65 -12.90 9.55 -9.27
N LYS A 66 -11.72 9.25 -9.81
CA LYS A 66 -11.37 9.47 -11.24
C LYS A 66 -10.74 8.24 -11.88
N GLY A 67 -10.89 8.13 -13.21
CA GLY A 67 -10.39 7.01 -14.03
C GLY A 67 -11.50 6.14 -14.61
N THR A 68 -11.14 5.04 -15.28
CA THR A 68 -12.05 4.17 -16.05
C THR A 68 -13.24 3.62 -15.24
N LYS A 69 -13.07 3.41 -13.94
CA LYS A 69 -14.09 2.87 -13.03
C LYS A 69 -14.71 3.93 -12.10
N SER A 70 -14.64 5.22 -12.46
CA SER A 70 -15.15 6.33 -11.64
C SER A 70 -16.60 6.13 -11.20
N GLY A 71 -16.86 6.46 -9.93
CA GLY A 71 -18.14 6.29 -9.25
C GLY A 71 -18.37 4.87 -8.70
N SER A 72 -17.37 3.99 -8.76
CA SER A 72 -17.43 2.67 -8.14
C SER A 72 -16.94 2.73 -6.69
N THR A 73 -17.55 1.90 -5.85
CA THR A 73 -17.16 1.69 -4.45
C THR A 73 -16.89 0.21 -4.26
N ILE A 74 -15.79 -0.12 -3.59
CA ILE A 74 -15.45 -1.48 -3.16
C ILE A 74 -15.37 -1.45 -1.64
N LEU A 75 -15.98 -2.46 -1.01
CA LEU A 75 -15.98 -2.68 0.43
C LEU A 75 -15.32 -4.02 0.72
N TRP A 76 -14.53 -4.03 1.79
CA TRP A 76 -13.83 -5.20 2.29
C TRP A 76 -14.02 -5.29 3.80
N ASP A 77 -14.32 -6.48 4.29
CA ASP A 77 -14.53 -6.82 5.70
C ASP A 77 -13.66 -7.99 6.16
N GLY A 78 -12.58 -8.27 5.42
CA GLY A 78 -11.60 -9.31 5.70
C GLY A 78 -11.63 -10.48 4.71
N GLY A 79 -10.50 -11.17 4.57
CA GLY A 79 -10.33 -12.32 3.67
C GLY A 79 -10.32 -11.95 2.19
N ASP A 80 -10.59 -12.91 1.30
CA ASP A 80 -10.33 -12.75 -0.14
C ASP A 80 -11.53 -12.18 -0.92
N ARG A 81 -12.63 -11.86 -0.25
CA ARG A 81 -13.89 -11.46 -0.90
C ARG A 81 -14.22 -10.01 -0.63
N VAL A 82 -14.78 -9.36 -1.64
CA VAL A 82 -15.19 -7.96 -1.57
C VAL A 82 -16.60 -7.78 -2.10
N THR A 83 -17.23 -6.69 -1.69
CA THR A 83 -18.51 -6.22 -2.26
C THR A 83 -18.27 -4.94 -3.02
N ALA A 84 -18.62 -4.92 -4.31
CA ALA A 84 -18.48 -3.75 -5.16
C ALA A 84 -19.84 -3.28 -5.68
N TYR A 85 -19.99 -1.98 -5.89
CA TYR A 85 -21.17 -1.40 -6.55
C TYR A 85 -20.81 -0.07 -7.23
N ARG A 86 -21.67 0.37 -8.15
CA ARG A 86 -21.51 1.63 -8.86
C ARG A 86 -22.58 2.63 -8.45
N ARG A 87 -22.19 3.89 -8.23
CA ARG A 87 -23.13 5.00 -7.99
C ARG A 87 -24.17 5.07 -9.11
N GLY A 88 -25.45 5.13 -8.74
CA GLY A 88 -26.59 5.08 -9.66
C GLY A 88 -27.15 3.68 -9.95
N LEU A 89 -26.41 2.62 -9.58
CA LEU A 89 -26.84 1.22 -9.65
C LEU A 89 -26.68 0.52 -8.29
N SER A 90 -26.81 1.25 -7.18
CA SER A 90 -26.51 0.76 -5.82
C SER A 90 -27.35 -0.44 -5.36
N LEU A 91 -28.42 -0.78 -6.08
CA LEU A 91 -29.20 -2.00 -5.85
C LEU A 91 -28.51 -3.26 -6.40
N PHE A 92 -27.55 -3.12 -7.31
CA PHE A 92 -26.78 -4.22 -7.87
C PHE A 92 -25.39 -4.26 -7.22
N LYS A 93 -25.31 -5.06 -6.14
CA LYS A 93 -24.05 -5.41 -5.50
C LYS A 93 -23.42 -6.58 -6.23
N MET A 94 -22.14 -6.45 -6.56
CA MET A 94 -21.32 -7.55 -7.07
C MET A 94 -20.44 -8.07 -5.94
N HIS A 95 -20.37 -9.38 -5.79
CA HIS A 95 -19.45 -10.02 -4.85
C HIS A 95 -18.37 -10.75 -5.66
N GLY A 96 -17.11 -10.43 -5.40
CA GLY A 96 -15.98 -10.94 -6.18
C GLY A 96 -14.77 -11.22 -5.30
N SER A 97 -13.72 -11.73 -5.93
CA SER A 97 -12.40 -11.80 -5.29
C SER A 97 -11.81 -10.39 -5.17
N ALA A 98 -11.08 -10.10 -4.09
CA ALA A 98 -10.31 -8.86 -3.96
C ALA A 98 -9.27 -8.68 -5.08
N HIS A 99 -8.87 -9.79 -5.71
CA HIS A 99 -7.88 -9.85 -6.79
C HIS A 99 -8.51 -10.00 -8.19
N ASP A 100 -9.83 -9.85 -8.32
CA ASP A 100 -10.50 -9.92 -9.62
C ASP A 100 -10.09 -8.73 -10.50
N VAL A 101 -9.72 -8.99 -11.75
CA VAL A 101 -9.31 -7.95 -12.73
C VAL A 101 -10.42 -6.90 -12.97
N ASP A 102 -11.68 -7.29 -12.79
CA ASP A 102 -12.81 -6.36 -12.88
C ASP A 102 -12.92 -5.46 -11.63
N LEU A 103 -12.21 -5.76 -10.56
CA LEU A 103 -12.17 -5.02 -9.28
C LEU A 103 -10.82 -4.37 -8.98
N THR A 104 -9.78 -4.69 -9.75
CA THR A 104 -8.44 -4.10 -9.59
C THR A 104 -8.11 -3.06 -10.69
N SER A 105 -6.99 -2.38 -10.53
CA SER A 105 -6.40 -1.44 -11.48
C SER A 105 -5.71 -2.15 -12.66
N LEU A 106 -5.03 -1.37 -13.52
CA LEU A 106 -4.30 -1.87 -14.68
C LEU A 106 -3.21 -2.88 -14.27
N ARG A 107 -2.52 -2.61 -13.16
CA ARG A 107 -1.48 -3.48 -12.60
C ARG A 107 -2.00 -4.43 -11.52
N GLY A 108 -3.31 -4.53 -11.32
CA GLY A 108 -3.87 -5.48 -10.37
C GLY A 108 -3.97 -4.96 -8.93
N ASN A 109 -3.74 -3.67 -8.69
CA ASN A 109 -3.96 -3.07 -7.38
C ASN A 109 -5.46 -2.91 -7.09
N GLY A 110 -5.91 -3.42 -5.96
CA GLY A 110 -7.29 -3.34 -5.47
C GLY A 110 -7.37 -2.69 -4.10
N ILE A 111 -8.37 -3.13 -3.33
CA ILE A 111 -8.68 -2.59 -2.00
C ILE A 111 -7.66 -2.98 -0.90
N LEU A 112 -6.87 -4.02 -1.14
CA LEU A 112 -5.88 -4.52 -0.17
C LEU A 112 -4.55 -3.76 -0.29
N ASN A 113 -4.18 -3.31 -1.49
CA ASN A 113 -2.86 -2.74 -1.76
C ASN A 113 -2.55 -1.43 -1.01
N PRO A 114 -3.52 -0.56 -0.67
CA PRO A 114 -3.28 0.59 0.20
C PRO A 114 -3.20 0.28 1.70
N ASP A 115 -3.40 -0.97 2.12
CA ASP A 115 -3.26 -1.38 3.53
C ASP A 115 -1.78 -1.29 3.95
N GLU A 116 -1.48 -0.34 4.84
CA GLU A 116 -0.14 -0.11 5.37
C GLU A 116 0.39 -1.32 6.16
N GLY A 117 -0.49 -2.20 6.67
CA GLY A 117 -0.12 -3.41 7.38
C GLY A 117 0.66 -4.39 6.53
N ASP A 118 0.23 -4.61 5.29
CA ASP A 118 0.90 -5.54 4.37
C ASP A 118 2.22 -4.97 3.86
N VAL A 119 2.26 -3.64 3.65
CA VAL A 119 3.50 -2.93 3.33
C VAL A 119 4.52 -3.10 4.48
N VAL A 120 4.11 -2.82 5.72
CA VAL A 120 4.95 -2.99 6.91
C VAL A 120 5.43 -4.44 7.04
N ALA A 121 4.52 -5.41 6.90
CA ALA A 121 4.85 -6.82 7.05
C ALA A 121 5.89 -7.27 6.01
N CYS A 122 5.74 -6.83 4.75
CA CYS A 122 6.70 -7.16 3.70
C CYS A 122 8.07 -6.53 3.95
N LEU A 123 8.12 -5.24 4.27
CA LEU A 123 9.38 -4.54 4.54
C LEU A 123 10.10 -5.13 5.76
N ASP A 124 9.37 -5.47 6.81
CA ASP A 124 9.93 -6.07 8.02
C ASP A 124 10.53 -7.47 7.75
N ALA A 125 9.88 -8.27 6.90
CA ALA A 125 10.38 -9.57 6.46
C ALA A 125 11.66 -9.49 5.61
N HIS A 126 11.94 -8.33 5.01
CA HIS A 126 13.04 -8.12 4.06
C HIS A 126 13.95 -6.95 4.41
N ARG A 127 14.12 -6.65 5.70
CA ARG A 127 14.99 -5.55 6.19
C ARG A 127 16.41 -5.55 5.61
N ASP A 128 16.99 -6.71 5.34
CA ASP A 128 18.34 -6.83 4.77
C ASP A 128 18.44 -6.30 3.32
N ARG A 129 17.30 -6.03 2.68
CA ARG A 129 17.17 -5.56 1.30
C ARG A 129 16.78 -4.10 1.17
N ILE A 130 16.64 -3.41 2.30
CA ILE A 130 16.20 -2.02 2.36
C ILE A 130 17.42 -1.14 2.62
N VAL A 131 17.53 -0.07 1.82
CA VAL A 131 18.43 1.03 2.09
C VAL A 131 17.58 2.24 2.46
N GLU A 132 17.79 2.76 3.66
CA GLU A 132 17.16 4.00 4.12
C GLU A 132 18.06 5.20 3.83
N ARG A 133 17.48 6.30 3.35
CA ARG A 133 18.14 7.59 3.15
C ARG A 133 17.16 8.74 3.31
N ALA A 134 17.66 9.98 3.33
CA ALA A 134 16.78 11.14 3.31
C ALA A 134 16.00 11.18 1.98
N GLY A 135 14.68 11.33 2.08
CA GLY A 135 13.78 11.46 0.93
C GLY A 135 13.54 12.93 0.55
N PRO A 136 12.74 13.17 -0.51
CA PRO A 136 12.27 14.50 -0.87
C PRO A 136 11.35 15.12 0.19
N THR A 137 10.92 16.36 -0.07
CA THR A 137 9.78 16.95 0.62
C THR A 137 8.52 16.69 -0.21
N VAL A 138 7.49 16.11 0.40
CA VAL A 138 6.20 15.80 -0.23
C VAL A 138 5.14 16.64 0.47
N ASP A 139 4.43 17.50 -0.26
CA ASP A 139 3.39 18.41 0.28
C ASP A 139 3.84 19.24 1.50
N GLY A 140 5.13 19.60 1.54
CA GLY A 140 5.73 20.37 2.64
C GLY A 140 6.23 19.53 3.82
N ASP A 141 6.04 18.21 3.80
CA ASP A 141 6.56 17.29 4.81
C ASP A 141 7.90 16.68 4.35
N ALA A 142 8.90 16.69 5.23
CA ALA A 142 10.15 15.96 5.00
C ALA A 142 9.91 14.45 5.13
N THR A 143 10.50 13.65 4.23
CA THR A 143 10.40 12.19 4.26
C THR A 143 11.74 11.51 4.51
N ASP A 144 11.68 10.25 4.93
CA ASP A 144 12.77 9.29 4.76
C ASP A 144 12.37 8.31 3.64
N GLU A 145 13.30 8.03 2.74
CA GLU A 145 13.10 7.15 1.60
C GLU A 145 13.64 5.76 1.93
N LEU A 146 12.76 4.76 1.85
CA LEU A 146 13.08 3.34 1.92
C LEU A 146 13.20 2.80 0.50
N VAL A 147 14.42 2.47 0.09
CA VAL A 147 14.71 1.88 -1.21
C VAL A 147 14.79 0.36 -1.04
N PHE A 148 13.74 -0.33 -1.48
CA PHE A 148 13.60 -1.77 -1.37
C PHE A 148 13.93 -2.46 -2.69
N SER A 149 15.00 -3.27 -2.69
CA SER A 149 15.35 -4.10 -3.85
C SER A 149 14.42 -5.32 -3.92
N ASN A 150 13.29 -5.16 -4.62
CA ASN A 150 12.19 -6.13 -4.66
C ASN A 150 12.41 -7.30 -5.64
N ALA A 151 13.56 -7.37 -6.31
CA ALA A 151 13.82 -8.39 -7.32
C ALA A 151 13.69 -9.83 -6.74
N ASN A 152 12.73 -10.59 -7.28
CA ASN A 152 12.37 -11.95 -6.87
C ASN A 152 11.74 -12.05 -5.47
N ILE A 153 11.12 -10.98 -4.98
CA ILE A 153 10.33 -10.98 -3.76
C ILE A 153 8.86 -10.79 -4.13
N SER A 154 7.98 -11.42 -3.35
CA SER A 154 6.54 -11.24 -3.42
C SER A 154 6.08 -10.85 -2.03
N CYS A 155 5.53 -9.65 -1.88
CA CYS A 155 4.83 -9.25 -0.67
C CYS A 155 3.44 -9.91 -0.62
N PRO A 156 2.78 -9.90 0.56
CA PRO A 156 1.34 -10.15 0.63
C PRO A 156 0.59 -9.26 -0.36
N ASP A 157 -0.40 -9.82 -1.04
CA ASP A 157 -1.29 -9.13 -1.98
C ASP A 157 -0.63 -8.41 -3.16
N ASP A 158 0.66 -8.66 -3.42
CA ASP A 158 1.30 -8.24 -4.65
C ASP A 158 0.61 -8.90 -5.86
N PRO A 159 0.13 -8.11 -6.83
CA PRO A 159 -0.51 -8.65 -8.00
C PRO A 159 0.51 -9.39 -8.86
N ALA A 160 0.06 -10.41 -9.59
CA ALA A 160 0.94 -11.22 -10.46
C ALA A 160 1.67 -10.39 -11.55
N SER A 161 1.14 -9.22 -11.88
CA SER A 161 1.75 -8.22 -12.77
C SER A 161 3.02 -7.61 -12.21
N ASP A 162 3.24 -7.63 -10.90
CA ASP A 162 4.39 -7.02 -10.25
C ASP A 162 5.58 -7.95 -10.08
N LYS A 163 5.51 -9.18 -10.62
CA LYS A 163 6.63 -10.13 -10.62
C LYS A 163 7.90 -9.59 -11.30
N ASP A 164 7.77 -8.57 -12.14
CA ASP A 164 8.88 -7.93 -12.85
C ASP A 164 9.36 -6.64 -12.15
N VAL A 165 8.71 -6.22 -11.07
CA VAL A 165 9.15 -5.09 -10.25
C VAL A 165 10.49 -5.42 -9.62
N THR A 166 11.48 -4.60 -9.93
CA THR A 166 12.87 -4.75 -9.49
C THR A 166 13.22 -3.84 -8.32
N LEU A 167 12.47 -2.75 -8.15
CA LEU A 167 12.72 -1.72 -7.15
C LEU A 167 11.39 -1.13 -6.68
N ASP A 168 11.24 -0.97 -5.37
CA ASP A 168 10.15 -0.25 -4.73
C ASP A 168 10.76 0.87 -3.88
N VAL A 169 10.32 2.10 -4.09
CA VAL A 169 10.80 3.29 -3.40
C VAL A 169 9.62 3.87 -2.63
N ILE A 170 9.75 3.86 -1.30
CA ILE A 170 8.68 4.21 -0.38
C ILE A 170 9.15 5.38 0.49
N ASP A 171 8.47 6.50 0.39
CA ASP A 171 8.73 7.69 1.18
C ASP A 171 7.78 7.75 2.39
N VAL A 172 8.38 7.70 3.57
CA VAL A 172 7.67 7.76 4.86
C VAL A 172 7.76 9.18 5.40
N SER A 173 6.62 9.79 5.70
CA SER A 173 6.59 11.13 6.30
C SER A 173 7.21 11.12 7.69
N LYS A 174 8.16 12.03 7.95
CA LYS A 174 8.72 12.21 9.30
C LYS A 174 7.69 12.71 10.31
N ARG A 175 6.62 13.35 9.83
CA ARG A 175 5.57 13.93 10.66
C ARG A 175 4.55 12.88 11.10
N THR A 176 4.04 12.09 10.14
CA THR A 176 2.96 11.13 10.42
C THR A 176 3.48 9.71 10.63
N GLY A 177 4.65 9.37 10.08
CA GLY A 177 5.15 8.00 10.04
C GLY A 177 4.33 7.10 9.11
N LEU A 178 3.62 7.65 8.12
CA LEU A 178 2.87 6.89 7.10
C LEU A 178 3.52 7.06 5.73
N VAL A 179 3.21 6.16 4.79
CA VAL A 179 3.65 6.27 3.40
C VAL A 179 2.92 7.43 2.74
N VAL A 180 3.67 8.37 2.17
CA VAL A 180 3.12 9.53 1.45
C VAL A 180 3.41 9.48 -0.05
N LEU A 181 4.39 8.68 -0.44
CA LEU A 181 4.75 8.49 -1.83
C LEU A 181 5.33 7.08 -2.02
N ARG A 182 4.88 6.40 -3.07
CA ARG A 182 5.42 5.09 -3.48
C ARG A 182 5.68 5.07 -4.98
N LYS A 183 6.83 4.53 -5.39
CA LYS A 183 7.19 4.33 -6.80
C LYS A 183 7.75 2.93 -7.00
N ARG A 184 7.20 2.20 -7.96
CA ARG A 184 7.73 0.89 -8.37
C ARG A 184 8.32 0.95 -9.76
N TYR A 185 9.39 0.19 -9.97
CA TYR A 185 10.18 0.21 -11.19
C TYR A 185 10.41 -1.17 -11.78
N VAL A 186 10.34 -1.26 -13.10
CA VAL A 186 10.88 -2.36 -13.89
C VAL A 186 12.16 -1.86 -14.55
N GLY A 187 13.31 -2.31 -14.04
CA GLY A 187 14.59 -1.72 -14.41
C GLY A 187 14.67 -0.25 -14.01
N LYS A 188 14.66 0.65 -15.00
CA LYS A 188 14.74 2.11 -14.80
C LYS A 188 13.40 2.84 -14.99
N ASP A 189 12.39 2.13 -15.49
CA ASP A 189 11.12 2.72 -15.88
C ASP A 189 10.15 2.63 -14.70
N VAL A 190 9.52 3.76 -14.36
CA VAL A 190 8.47 3.82 -13.34
C VAL A 190 7.23 3.15 -13.92
N VAL A 191 6.76 2.08 -13.27
CA VAL A 191 5.54 1.37 -13.68
C VAL A 191 4.36 1.66 -12.75
N GLU A 192 4.62 2.18 -11.57
CA GLU A 192 3.62 2.63 -10.62
C GLU A 192 4.14 3.85 -9.86
N HIS A 193 3.27 4.84 -9.69
CA HIS A 193 3.53 6.03 -8.89
C HIS A 193 2.26 6.40 -8.12
N TRP A 194 2.31 6.30 -6.80
CA TRP A 194 1.23 6.67 -5.90
C TRP A 194 1.66 7.85 -5.03
N GLU A 195 0.84 8.91 -5.03
CA GLU A 195 0.91 10.00 -4.06
C GLU A 195 -0.26 9.86 -3.08
N LEU A 196 0.04 9.75 -1.79
CA LEU A 196 -0.92 9.57 -0.72
C LEU A 196 -1.02 10.86 0.09
N LYS A 197 -2.19 11.50 0.06
CA LYS A 197 -2.41 12.84 0.62
C LYS A 197 -3.72 12.94 1.38
N ASP A 198 -3.91 14.07 2.06
CA ASP A 198 -5.11 14.39 2.83
C ASP A 198 -5.43 13.34 3.91
N PHE A 199 -4.40 12.77 4.53
CA PHE A 199 -4.56 11.79 5.61
C PHE A 199 -5.42 12.35 6.75
N LYS A 200 -6.38 11.54 7.18
CA LYS A 200 -7.07 11.66 8.46
C LYS A 200 -6.78 10.40 9.25
N ILE A 201 -6.20 10.55 10.43
CA ILE A 201 -5.71 9.46 11.27
C ILE A 201 -6.53 9.43 12.56
N ASP A 202 -6.95 8.25 12.99
CA ASP A 202 -7.75 8.02 14.22
C ASP A 202 -8.92 9.01 14.33
N SER A 203 -9.61 9.15 13.21
CA SER A 203 -10.71 10.10 13.02
C SER A 203 -12.05 9.57 13.55
N GLY A 204 -12.09 8.31 13.98
CA GLY A 204 -13.28 7.66 14.50
C GLY A 204 -14.19 7.16 13.40
N LEU A 205 -13.62 6.53 12.36
CA LEU A 205 -14.41 5.94 11.27
C LEU A 205 -15.46 4.97 11.84
N THR A 206 -16.70 5.14 11.38
CA THR A 206 -17.86 4.37 11.81
C THR A 206 -18.26 3.33 10.78
N ASP A 207 -19.18 2.43 11.14
CA ASP A 207 -19.74 1.47 10.18
C ASP A 207 -20.41 2.17 8.99
N ALA A 208 -21.00 3.35 9.21
CA ALA A 208 -21.64 4.12 8.14
C ALA A 208 -20.63 4.66 7.11
N ASP A 209 -19.36 4.82 7.51
CA ASP A 209 -18.30 5.27 6.60
C ASP A 209 -17.82 4.12 5.70
N LEU A 210 -17.99 2.87 6.15
CA LEU A 210 -17.45 1.65 5.53
C LEU A 210 -18.54 0.73 4.94
N HIS A 211 -19.80 1.17 4.83
CA HIS A 211 -20.92 0.38 4.29
C HIS A 211 -21.85 1.14 3.31
#